data_AF-A0A074SZV6-F1
#
_entry.id   AF-A0A074SZV6-F1
#
_cell.length_a   1.000
_cell.length_b   1.000
_cell.length_c   1.000
_cell.angle_alpha   90.00
_cell.angle_beta   90.00
_cell.angle_gamma   90.00
#
_symmetry.space_group_name_H-M   'P 1'
#
loop_
_entity.id
_entity.type
_entity.pdbx_description
1 polymer ?
#
loop_
_entity_poly.entity_id
_entity_poly.type
_entity_poly.pdbx_seq_one_letter_code
_entity_poly.pdbx_strand_id
1 'polypeptide(L)' 'MLNLLFQELMLKAIDLGRTVLHYGWIPFIIYVGYTRSSPQPSLIKYVRF' A
#
# COMPACT_ATOMS: atom_id res chain seq x y z
N MET A 1 -1.58 -1.95 -33.82
CA MET A 1 -1.66 -3.10 -32.89
C MET A 1 -0.79 -2.88 -31.65
N LEU A 2 0.53 -2.68 -31.77
CA LEU A 2 1.44 -2.45 -30.62
C LEU A 2 1.02 -1.27 -29.72
N ASN A 3 0.61 -0.15 -30.32
CA ASN A 3 0.21 1.05 -29.57
C ASN A 3 -1.07 0.85 -28.74
N LEU A 4 -1.94 -0.08 -29.14
CA LEU A 4 -3.17 -0.41 -28.41
C LEU A 4 -2.84 -1.25 -27.17
N LEU A 5 -1.92 -2.21 -27.31
CA LEU A 5 -1.45 -3.03 -26.18
C LEU A 5 -0.82 -2.16 -25.08
N PHE A 6 0.02 -1.19 -25.46
CA PHE A 6 0.66 -0.29 -24.49
C PHE A 6 -0.36 0.53 -23.69
N GLN A 7 -1.42 1.01 -24.36
CA GLN A 7 -2.50 1.74 -23.70
C GLN A 7 -3.25 0.87 -22.70
N GLU A 8 -3.60 -0.36 -23.05
CA GLU A 8 -4.28 -1.29 -22.15
C GLU A 8 -3.45 -1.65 -20.91
N LEU A 9 -2.13 -1.82 -21.07
CA LEU A 9 -1.22 -2.08 -19.95
C LEU A 9 -1.14 -0.89 -19.01
N MET A 10 -1.05 0.32 -19.56
CA MET A 10 -1.00 1.55 -18.76
C MET A 10 -2.30 1.74 -17.97
N LEU A 11 -3.46 1.51 -18.59
CA LEU A 11 -4.75 1.58 -17.90
C LEU A 11 -4.84 0.55 -16.77
N LYS A 12 -4.47 -0.71 -17.03
CA LYS A 12 -4.42 -1.76 -16.00
C LYS A 12 -3.48 -1.43 -14.84
N ALA A 13 -2.33 -0.84 -15.13
CA ALA A 13 -1.39 -0.41 -14.10
C ALA A 13 -1.97 0.71 -13.22
N ILE A 14 -2.67 1.66 -13.81
CA ILE A 14 -3.34 2.76 -13.09
C ILE A 14 -4.47 2.21 -12.20
N ASP A 15 -5.28 1.29 -12.71
CA ASP A 15 -6.37 0.67 -11.95
C ASP A 15 -5.86 -0.15 -10.76
N LEU A 16 -4.77 -0.90 -10.97
CA LEU A 16 -4.07 -1.61 -9.90
C LEU A 16 -3.51 -0.61 -8.89
N GLY A 17 -2.85 0.45 -9.35
CA GLY A 17 -2.29 1.51 -8.50
C GLY A 17 -3.35 2.18 -7.62
N ARG A 18 -4.55 2.44 -8.16
CA ARG A 18 -5.69 2.98 -7.40
C ARG A 18 -6.09 2.03 -6.26
N THR A 19 -6.15 0.74 -6.53
CA THR A 19 -6.52 -0.28 -5.55
C THR A 19 -5.46 -0.40 -4.45
N VAL A 20 -4.19 -0.46 -4.84
CA VAL A 20 -3.05 -0.55 -3.91
C VAL A 20 -2.98 0.69 -3.03
N LEU A 21 -3.15 1.89 -3.57
CA LEU A 21 -3.12 3.11 -2.78
C LEU A 21 -4.32 3.19 -1.83
N HIS A 22 -5.52 2.80 -2.28
CA HIS A 22 -6.74 2.90 -1.48
C HIS A 22 -6.75 1.94 -0.27
N TYR A 23 -6.22 0.73 -0.42
CA TYR A 23 -6.18 -0.25 0.67
C TYR A 23 -4.82 -0.34 1.37
N GLY A 24 -3.75 0.04 0.69
CA GLY A 24 -2.37 -0.08 1.17
C GLY A 24 -1.88 1.11 2.00
N TRP A 25 -2.54 2.27 1.95
CA TRP A 25 -2.06 3.46 2.66
C TRP A 25 -2.04 3.27 4.19
N ILE A 26 -3.05 2.61 4.79
CA ILE A 26 -3.10 2.37 6.24
C ILE A 26 -1.98 1.42 6.69
N PRO A 27 -1.83 0.20 6.12
CA PRO A 27 -0.71 -0.68 6.46
C PRO A 27 0.65 -0.02 6.27
N PHE A 28 0.81 0.78 5.21
CA PHE A 28 2.05 1.48 4.93
C PHE A 28 2.44 2.49 6.03
N ILE A 29 1.49 3.33 6.46
CA ILE A 29 1.74 4.30 7.54
C ILE A 29 2.08 3.59 8.85
N ILE A 30 1.35 2.52 9.19
CA ILE A 30 1.60 1.72 10.40
C ILE A 30 3.00 1.10 10.34
N TYR A 31 3.39 0.54 9.19
CA TYR A 31 4.72 -0.04 8.99
C TYR A 31 5.85 0.98 9.17
N VAL A 32 5.70 2.18 8.61
CA VAL A 32 6.68 3.25 8.79
C VAL A 32 6.78 3.66 10.26
N GLY A 33 5.65 3.86 10.94
CA GLY A 33 5.63 4.15 12.38
C GLY A 33 6.27 3.06 13.22
N TYR A 34 6.00 1.79 12.90
CA TYR A 34 6.60 0.62 13.56
C TYR A 34 8.13 0.57 13.37
N THR A 35 8.64 0.80 12.16
CA THR A 35 10.08 0.66 11.88
C THR A 35 10.94 1.82 12.37
N ARG A 36 10.35 3.00 12.62
CA ARG A 36 11.07 4.22 13.02
C ARG A 36 10.89 4.61 14.49
N SER A 37 10.08 3.88 15.25
CA SER A 37 9.87 4.13 16.68
C SER A 37 10.94 3.42 17.51
N SER A 38 11.45 4.10 18.55
CA SER A 38 12.30 3.52 19.59
C SER A 38 11.69 3.79 20.97
N PRO A 39 11.34 2.76 21.76
CA PRO A 39 11.42 1.33 21.44
C PRO A 39 10.41 0.90 20.37
N GLN A 40 10.70 -0.20 19.67
CA GLN A 40 9.82 -0.72 18.63
C GLN A 40 8.50 -1.23 19.25
N PRO A 41 7.32 -0.74 18.81
CA PRO A 41 6.06 -1.07 19.45
C PRO A 41 5.68 -2.54 19.20
N SER A 42 5.03 -3.22 20.16
CA SER A 42 4.50 -4.56 19.91
C SER A 42 3.20 -4.49 19.10
N LEU A 43 3.04 -5.35 18.09
CA LEU A 43 1.83 -5.40 17.25
C LEU A 43 0.55 -5.69 18.08
N ILE A 44 0.70 -6.37 19.22
CA ILE A 44 -0.37 -6.75 20.14
C ILE A 44 -0.93 -5.54 20.92
N LYS A 45 -0.18 -4.44 21.06
CA LYS A 45 -0.62 -3.28 21.86
C LYS A 45 -1.81 -2.54 21.25
N TYR A 46 -2.04 -2.69 19.94
CA TYR A 46 -3.11 -2.01 19.19
C TYR A 46 -4.41 -2.82 19.09
N VAL A 47 -4.46 -4.06 19.59
CA VAL A 47 -5.65 -4.93 19.62
C VAL A 47 -6.04 -5.25 21.06
N ARG A 48 -6.09 -4.22 21.90
CA ARG A 48 -6.67 -4.33 23.25
C ARG A 48 -7.96 -3.51 23.26
N PHE A 49 -9.09 -4.22 23.26
CA PHE A 49 -10.40 -3.68 23.61
C PHE A 49 -10.44 -3.32 25.10
#